data_AF-A0A7C1G1R4-F1
#
_entry.id   AF-A0A7C1G1R4-F1
#
_cell.length_a   1.000
_cell.length_b   1.000
_cell.length_c   1.000
_cell.angle_alpha   90.00
_cell.angle_beta   90.00
_cell.angle_gamma   90.00
#
_symmetry.space_group_name_H-M   'P 1'
#
loop_
_entity.id
_entity.type
_entity.pdbx_description
1 polymer ?
#
loop_
_entity_poly.entity_id
_entity_poly.type
_entity_poly.pdbx_seq_one_letter_code
_entity_poly.pdbx_strand_id
1 'polypeptide(L)'
;MQSVPLPPERCPLAQTAAILCDRWTPLIVRDLARGLSRFSELERSIQGISPKTLSTRLKQLEAAGLIQRLENNGVRTRYALTPRGRALLPLIRAMRDYGRTWLSQA
;
A
#
# COMPACT_ATOMS: atom_id res chain seq x y z
N MET A 1 7.64 33.23 -5.13
CA MET A 1 6.31 32.59 -5.16
C MET A 1 6.18 31.77 -3.88
N GLN A 2 5.77 32.40 -2.76
CA GLN A 2 5.66 31.69 -1.48
C GLN A 2 4.25 31.10 -1.39
N SER A 3 4.15 29.77 -1.41
CA SER A 3 2.88 29.06 -1.25
C SER A 3 2.39 29.22 0.19
N VAL A 4 1.17 29.72 0.35
CA VAL A 4 0.43 29.69 1.62
C VAL A 4 0.41 28.23 2.13
N PRO A 5 0.76 27.97 3.40
CA PRO A 5 0.68 26.62 3.95
C PRO A 5 -0.76 26.14 3.92
N LEU A 6 -1.01 25.05 3.18
CA LEU A 6 -2.31 24.40 3.14
C LEU A 6 -2.56 23.65 4.46
N PRO A 7 -3.80 23.63 4.97
CA PRO A 7 -4.13 22.72 6.06
C PRO A 7 -3.84 21.27 5.62
N PRO A 8 -3.44 20.37 6.55
CA PRO A 8 -3.05 19.00 6.20
C PRO A 8 -4.08 18.26 5.33
N GLU A 9 -5.37 18.52 5.57
CA GLU A 9 -6.52 18.00 4.80
C GLU A 9 -6.43 18.28 3.29
N ARG A 10 -5.80 19.40 2.90
CA ARG A 10 -5.72 19.91 1.52
C ARG A 10 -4.32 19.85 0.95
N CYS A 11 -3.33 19.43 1.75
CA CYS A 11 -1.95 19.30 1.33
C CYS A 11 -1.74 17.93 0.64
N PRO A 12 -1.43 17.88 -0.67
CA PRO A 12 -1.26 16.61 -1.38
C PRO A 12 -0.12 15.75 -0.79
N LEU A 13 0.92 16.39 -0.25
CA LEU A 13 2.00 15.71 0.46
C LEU A 13 1.49 15.02 1.72
N ALA A 14 0.71 15.71 2.55
CA ALA A 14 0.18 15.15 3.79
C ALA A 14 -0.80 14.01 3.51
N GLN A 15 -1.68 14.14 2.51
CA GLN A 15 -2.58 13.06 2.08
C GLN A 15 -1.81 11.83 1.57
N THR A 16 -0.76 12.06 0.78
CA THR A 16 0.08 10.96 0.27
C THR A 16 0.85 10.29 1.41
N ALA A 17 1.40 11.07 2.34
CA ALA A 17 2.08 10.57 3.53
C ALA A 17 1.12 9.76 4.42
N ALA A 18 -0.12 10.19 4.59
CA ALA A 18 -1.11 9.43 5.37
C ALA A 18 -1.36 8.02 4.80
N ILE A 19 -1.30 7.86 3.48
CA ILE A 19 -1.39 6.55 2.81
C ILE A 19 -0.10 5.74 3.00
N LEU A 20 1.06 6.35 2.74
CA LEU A 20 2.35 5.64 2.74
C LEU A 20 2.91 5.34 4.14
N CYS A 21 2.59 6.16 5.14
CA CYS A 21 3.02 5.99 6.52
C CYS A 21 2.14 4.99 7.29
N ASP A 22 1.05 4.49 6.70
CA ASP A 22 0.44 3.27 7.22
C ASP A 22 1.44 2.11 7.08
N ARG A 23 1.78 1.48 8.21
CA ARG A 23 2.76 0.40 8.31
C ARG A 23 2.60 -0.70 7.25
N TRP A 24 1.37 -1.04 6.88
CA TRP A 24 1.08 -2.20 6.02
C TRP A 24 0.92 -1.83 4.55
N THR A 25 0.51 -0.61 4.24
CA THR A 25 0.21 -0.18 2.87
C THR A 25 1.39 -0.36 1.91
N PRO A 26 2.62 0.10 2.21
CA PRO A 26 3.77 -0.13 1.34
C PRO A 26 4.08 -1.62 1.11
N LEU A 27 3.82 -2.47 2.11
CA LEU A 27 4.08 -3.91 2.04
C LEU A 27 3.05 -4.64 1.18
N ILE A 28 1.76 -4.31 1.35
CA ILE A 28 0.67 -4.86 0.52
C ILE A 28 0.87 -4.44 -0.94
N VAL A 29 1.12 -3.16 -1.20
CA VAL A 29 1.33 -2.66 -2.58
C VAL A 29 2.55 -3.31 -3.23
N ARG A 30 3.67 -3.44 -2.49
CA ARG A 30 4.87 -4.14 -2.94
C ARG A 30 4.55 -5.58 -3.36
N ASP A 31 3.79 -6.30 -2.54
CA ASP A 31 3.53 -7.72 -2.76
C ASP A 31 2.53 -7.97 -3.89
N LEU A 32 1.51 -7.12 -4.01
CA LEU A 32 0.61 -7.12 -5.18
C LEU A 32 1.37 -6.83 -6.48
N ALA A 33 2.34 -5.90 -6.45
CA ALA A 33 3.18 -5.62 -7.61
C ALA A 33 4.14 -6.76 -7.97
N ARG A 34 4.46 -7.65 -7.03
CA ARG A 34 5.21 -8.89 -7.27
C ARG A 34 4.35 -10.03 -7.83
N GLY A 35 3.04 -9.81 -7.96
CA GLY A 35 2.10 -10.80 -8.49
C GLY A 35 1.40 -11.65 -7.43
N LEU A 36 1.66 -11.44 -6.14
CA LEU A 36 0.81 -12.03 -5.10
C LEU A 36 -0.58 -11.44 -5.26
N SER A 37 -1.62 -12.26 -5.18
CA SER A 37 -2.98 -11.81 -5.48
C SER A 37 -4.01 -12.38 -4.51
N ARG A 38 -3.69 -13.43 -3.76
CA ARG A 38 -4.61 -14.06 -2.82
C ARG A 38 -4.34 -13.58 -1.40
N PHE A 39 -5.40 -13.54 -0.59
CA PHE A 39 -5.30 -13.18 0.83
C PHE A 39 -4.20 -13.99 1.56
N SER A 40 -4.22 -15.31 1.40
CA SER A 40 -3.26 -16.21 2.05
C SER A 40 -1.81 -16.00 1.60
N GLU A 41 -1.59 -15.54 0.36
CA GLU A 41 -0.25 -15.24 -0.14
C GLU A 41 0.29 -13.98 0.52
N LEU A 42 -0.55 -12.93 0.61
CA LEU A 42 -0.23 -11.68 1.26
C LEU A 42 0.02 -11.88 2.77
N GLU A 43 -0.84 -12.64 3.45
CA GLU A 43 -0.70 -12.97 4.87
C GLU A 43 0.63 -13.67 5.16
N ARG A 44 1.02 -14.64 4.34
CA ARG A 44 2.29 -15.38 4.50
C ARG A 44 3.51 -14.51 4.20
N SER A 45 3.41 -13.61 3.23
CA SER A 45 4.52 -12.74 2.80
C SER A 45 4.79 -11.61 3.81
N ILE A 46 3.75 -11.09 4.46
CA ILE A 46 3.84 -9.94 5.35
C ILE A 46 3.95 -10.43 6.79
N GLN A 47 5.18 -10.65 7.25
CA GLN A 47 5.43 -11.10 8.62
C GLN A 47 4.86 -10.13 9.67
N GLY A 48 4.14 -10.67 10.65
CA GLY A 48 3.59 -9.92 11.77
C GLY A 48 2.24 -9.23 11.51
N ILE A 49 1.64 -9.35 10.32
CA ILE A 49 0.27 -8.89 10.10
C ILE A 49 -0.73 -9.95 10.59
N SER A 50 -1.75 -9.55 11.34
CA SER A 50 -2.86 -10.46 11.67
C SER A 50 -3.83 -10.57 10.49
N PRO A 51 -4.52 -11.71 10.30
CA PRO A 51 -5.54 -11.84 9.27
C PRO A 51 -6.66 -10.78 9.38
N LYS A 52 -7.05 -10.42 10.61
CA LYS A 52 -8.02 -9.33 10.85
C LYS A 52 -7.50 -7.99 10.34
N THR A 53 -6.25 -7.65 10.65
CA THR A 53 -5.61 -6.41 10.18
C THR A 53 -5.48 -6.40 8.67
N LEU A 54 -5.03 -7.50 8.04
CA LEU A 54 -4.91 -7.60 6.60
C LEU A 54 -6.27 -7.40 5.90
N SER A 55 -7.33 -8.06 6.41
CA SER A 55 -8.69 -7.91 5.88
C SER A 55 -9.17 -6.45 5.94
N THR A 56 -8.99 -5.79 7.10
CA THR A 56 -9.34 -4.37 7.25
C THR A 56 -8.55 -3.48 6.29
N ARG A 57 -7.23 -3.72 6.14
CA ARG A 57 -6.38 -2.92 5.24
C ARG A 57 -6.75 -3.11 3.77
N LEU A 58 -7.01 -4.34 3.34
CA LEU A 58 -7.46 -4.60 1.96
C LEU A 58 -8.76 -3.86 1.65
N LYS A 59 -9.75 -3.89 2.56
CA LYS A 59 -11.00 -3.11 2.40
C LYS A 59 -10.75 -1.61 2.31
N GLN A 60 -9.84 -1.07 3.13
CA GLN A 60 -9.51 0.36 3.10
C GLN A 60 -8.79 0.76 1.82
N LEU A 61 -7.85 -0.05 1.34
CA LEU A 61 -7.14 0.19 0.08
C LEU A 61 -8.08 0.08 -1.13
N GLU A 62 -9.06 -0.82 -1.07
CA GLU A 62 -10.12 -0.96 -2.08
C GLU A 62 -11.02 0.27 -2.08
N ALA A 63 -11.50 0.71 -0.91
CA ALA A 63 -12.29 1.93 -0.77
C ALA A 63 -11.54 3.19 -1.23
N ALA A 64 -10.22 3.23 -1.04
CA ALA A 64 -9.35 4.30 -1.54
C ALA A 64 -9.06 4.21 -3.05
N GLY A 65 -9.53 3.17 -3.74
CA GLY A 65 -9.30 2.94 -5.16
C GLY A 65 -7.84 2.62 -5.51
N LEU A 66 -7.06 2.11 -4.55
CA LEU A 66 -5.66 1.71 -4.74
C LEU A 66 -5.55 0.24 -5.18
N ILE A 67 -6.49 -0.59 -4.73
CA ILE A 67 -6.62 -1.98 -5.17
C ILE A 67 -8.04 -2.22 -5.66
N GLN A 68 -8.22 -3.29 -6.41
CA GLN A 68 -9.53 -3.82 -6.79
C GLN A 68 -9.62 -5.29 -6.41
N ARG A 69 -10.78 -5.69 -5.89
CA ARG A 69 -11.14 -7.08 -5.67
C ARG A 69 -11.63 -7.70 -6.98
N LEU A 70 -11.02 -8.82 -7.35
CA LEU A 70 -11.40 -9.61 -8.50
C LEU A 70 -12.17 -10.83 -7.99
N GLU A 71 -13.49 -10.78 -8.10
CA GLU A 71 -14.35 -11.93 -7.85
C GLU A 71 -14.54 -12.68 -9.15
N ASN A 72 -14.39 -14.02 -9.10
CA ASN A 72 -14.74 -14.86 -10.23
C ASN A 72 -15.62 -15.99 -9.70
N ASN A 73 -16.80 -16.16 -10.30
CA ASN A 73 -17.87 -17.12 -10.03
C ASN A 73 -17.39 -18.47 -9.44
N GLY A 74 -17.15 -18.54 -8.12
CA GLY A 74 -16.72 -19.76 -7.40
C GLY A 74 -15.22 -19.92 -7.11
N VAL A 75 -14.35 -19.00 -7.54
CA VAL A 75 -12.90 -19.02 -7.28
C VAL A 75 -12.55 -18.13 -6.08
N ARG A 76 -11.49 -18.51 -5.34
CA ARG A 76 -10.91 -17.72 -4.25
C ARG A 76 -10.65 -16.26 -4.69
N THR A 77 -11.15 -15.31 -3.88
CA THR A 77 -10.99 -13.87 -4.07
C THR A 77 -9.54 -13.48 -4.35
N ARG A 78 -9.34 -12.68 -5.40
CA ARG A 78 -8.04 -12.09 -5.73
C ARG A 78 -8.06 -10.58 -5.61
N TYR A 79 -6.88 -9.99 -5.49
CA TYR A 79 -6.66 -8.55 -5.41
C TYR A 79 -5.64 -8.14 -6.47
N ALA A 80 -5.83 -6.96 -7.06
CA ALA A 80 -4.90 -6.37 -8.01
C ALA A 80 -4.75 -4.87 -7.75
N LEU A 81 -3.58 -4.30 -8.06
CA LEU A 81 -3.40 -2.85 -8.03
C LEU A 81 -4.20 -2.19 -9.16
N THR A 82 -4.87 -1.08 -8.83
CA THR A 82 -5.41 -0.16 -9.83
C THR A 82 -4.27 0.68 -10.44
N PRO A 83 -4.52 1.47 -11.50
CA PRO A 83 -3.53 2.44 -11.98
C PRO A 83 -3.05 3.39 -10.88
N ARG A 84 -3.96 3.85 -10.01
CA ARG A 84 -3.64 4.69 -8.84
C ARG A 84 -2.73 3.97 -7.84
N GLY A 85 -3.00 2.70 -7.54
CA GLY A 85 -2.14 1.89 -6.67
C GLY A 85 -0.75 1.65 -7.26
N ARG A 86 -0.65 1.40 -8.57
CA ARG A 86 0.64 1.25 -9.27
C ARG A 86 1.48 2.53 -9.23
N ALA A 87 0.84 3.70 -9.25
CA ALA A 87 1.53 4.99 -9.16
C ALA A 87 2.27 5.20 -7.82
N LEU A 88 1.99 4.42 -6.78
CA LEU A 88 2.73 4.45 -5.51
C LEU A 88 4.08 3.74 -5.58
N LEU A 89 4.32 2.88 -6.58
CA LEU A 89 5.53 2.05 -6.65
C LEU A 89 6.84 2.84 -6.70
N PRO A 90 6.97 3.95 -7.47
CA PRO A 90 8.17 4.79 -7.42
C PRO A 90 8.44 5.36 -6.02
N LEU A 91 7.40 5.77 -5.30
CA LEU A 91 7.52 6.31 -3.94
C LEU A 91 7.98 5.22 -2.95
N ILE A 92 7.38 4.03 -3.04
CA ILE A 92 7.78 2.88 -2.21
C ILE A 92 9.22 2.45 -2.49
N ARG A 93 9.70 2.56 -3.75
CA ARG A 93 11.11 2.34 -4.09
C ARG A 93 12.01 3.38 -3.43
N ALA A 94 11.68 4.66 -3.54
CA ALA A 94 12.45 5.73 -2.90
C ALA A 94 12.53 5.56 -1.37
N MET A 95 11.42 5.19 -0.72
CA MET A 95 11.41 4.89 0.73
C MET A 95 12.34 3.72 1.08
N ARG A 96 12.34 2.66 0.26
CA ARG A 96 13.22 1.50 0.45
C ARG A 96 14.68 1.90 0.30
N ASP A 97 15.02 2.67 -0.72
CA ASP A 97 16.40 3.06 -0.99
C ASP A 97 16.92 4.01 0.09
N TYR A 98 16.10 4.95 0.55
CA TYR A 98 16.41 5.76 1.74
C TYR A 98 16.69 4.88 2.97
N GLY A 99 15.80 3.92 3.25
CA GLY A 99 15.96 2.99 4.37
C GLY A 99 17.26 2.18 4.29
N ARG A 100 17.65 1.76 3.08
CA ARG A 100 18.92 1.06 2.84
C ARG A 100 20.15 1.92 3.09
N THR A 101 20.09 3.19 2.70
CA THR A 101 21.24 4.09 2.85
C THR A 101 21.42 4.58 4.28
N TRP A 102 20.32 4.84 5.00
CA TRP A 102 20.38 5.59 6.25
C TRP A 102 19.87 4.85 7.49
N LEU A 103 19.04 3.82 7.33
CA LEU A 103 18.39 3.13 8.47
C LEU A 103 18.88 1.70 8.66
N SER A 104 19.26 1.00 7.60
CA SER A 104 19.90 -0.32 7.71
C SER A 104 21.38 -0.16 8.04
N GLN A 105 21.66 0.24 9.28
CA GLN A 105 22.93 -0.07 9.94
C GLN A 105 22.65 -1.14 10.99
N ALA A 106 22.47 -2.38 10.53
CA ALA A 106 22.51 -3.63 11.29
C ALA A 106 22.49 -4.80 10.30
#